data_AF-A0A2L0NFU2-F1
#
_entry.id   AF-A0A2L0NFU2-F1
#
_cell.length_a   1.000
_cell.length_b   1.000
_cell.length_c   1.000
_cell.angle_alpha   90.00
_cell.angle_beta   90.00
_cell.angle_gamma   90.00
#
_symmetry.space_group_name_H-M   'P 1'
#
loop_
_entity.id
_entity.type
_entity.pdbx_description
1 polymer ?
#
loop_
_entity_poly.entity_id
_entity_poly.type
_entity_poly.pdbx_seq_one_letter_code
_entity_poly.pdbx_strand_id
1 'polypeptide(L)'
;MAGAPRMSWLTLALMTTSSVASLRAAPTMAVYGLACVFLYLVPAIVFLLPTALVSAELASGWEGGVYRWVSEGLSKPLGFLAVWCQFAMTIFYYPSLLAYVAPTIAYVVNPSLASNVPYTAVVIMVLYWSGVWVSSLRNPAKEFPRSMFTASTMVLLIFILPALAISWVVPSSELSLTAGVMQAFDAFFQYFHIGWLTPVIAVALVSASLGGMLTWLAGPSKGLLMISRQEGHLPPFLQRLNKEGVQQNLLVTQGVVTTVIALAYALIPNASSAYWIFSVITTQVYLIVYLLMFVAAIRLRRTQPDHPRGYRAPALVTVCVTGFLASAAAMAIGFVPSSQFGGGSVWAYVAIVGGGLVVLGLLIPYLFLRLRKPEWRSPEAQAELAAQEAEERGTEGGAA
;
A
#
# COMPACT_ATOMS: atom_id res chain seq x y z
N MET A 1 29.46 -3.68 -25.92
CA MET A 1 28.41 -3.91 -24.91
C MET A 1 27.11 -3.36 -25.46
N ALA A 2 26.17 -4.21 -25.87
CA ALA A 2 24.85 -3.75 -26.30
C ALA A 2 24.14 -3.10 -25.10
N GLY A 3 23.81 -1.82 -25.20
CA GLY A 3 23.14 -1.09 -24.13
C GLY A 3 21.81 -1.77 -23.78
N ALA A 4 21.57 -2.02 -22.50
CA ALA A 4 20.29 -2.54 -22.03
C ALA A 4 19.15 -1.68 -22.61
N PRO A 5 18.06 -2.29 -23.12
CA PRO A 5 17.00 -1.55 -23.78
C PRO A 5 16.43 -0.49 -22.84
N ARG A 6 16.56 0.78 -23.24
CA ARG A 6 16.01 1.91 -22.49
C ARG A 6 14.49 1.76 -22.45
N MET A 7 13.94 1.63 -21.25
CA MET A 7 12.50 1.54 -21.03
C MET A 7 11.86 2.87 -21.42
N SER A 8 10.87 2.86 -22.32
CA SER A 8 10.21 4.11 -22.74
C SER A 8 9.41 4.72 -21.57
N TRP A 9 9.25 6.04 -21.56
CA TRP A 9 8.42 6.73 -20.56
C TRP A 9 6.96 6.26 -20.57
N LEU A 10 6.45 5.84 -21.73
CA LEU A 10 5.10 5.29 -21.88
C LEU A 10 5.01 3.90 -21.25
N THR A 11 6.02 3.06 -21.46
CA THR A 11 6.12 1.75 -20.79
C THR A 11 6.13 1.93 -19.27
N LEU A 12 6.90 2.88 -18.75
CA LEU A 12 6.93 3.19 -17.32
C LEU A 12 5.57 3.72 -16.82
N ALA A 13 4.88 4.53 -17.62
CA ALA A 13 3.54 5.04 -17.28
C ALA A 13 2.52 3.90 -17.19
N LEU A 14 2.55 2.95 -18.14
CA LEU A 14 1.68 1.78 -18.14
C LEU A 14 1.98 0.85 -16.97
N MET A 15 3.26 0.62 -16.65
CA MET A 15 3.67 -0.18 -15.49
C MET A 15 3.26 0.45 -14.15
N THR A 16 3.37 1.79 -14.06
CA THR A 16 2.92 2.53 -12.86
C THR A 16 1.40 2.53 -12.77
N THR A 17 0.71 2.68 -13.90
CA THR A 17 -0.75 2.62 -13.94
C THR A 17 -1.21 1.22 -13.53
N SER A 18 -0.64 0.14 -14.06
CA SER A 18 -1.07 -1.22 -13.71
C SER A 18 -0.79 -1.61 -12.26
N SER A 19 0.22 -1.03 -11.62
CA SER A 19 0.52 -1.32 -10.21
C SER A 19 -0.42 -0.61 -9.22
N VAL A 20 -1.09 0.47 -9.67
CA VAL A 20 -1.98 1.32 -8.85
C VAL A 20 -3.45 1.17 -9.24
N ALA A 21 -3.74 0.98 -10.52
CA ALA A 21 -5.10 0.95 -11.07
C ALA A 21 -5.87 -0.28 -10.57
N SER A 22 -7.03 -0.03 -9.97
CA SER A 22 -7.90 -1.07 -9.44
C SER A 22 -9.36 -0.63 -9.42
N LEU A 23 -10.26 -1.41 -10.00
CA LEU A 23 -11.70 -1.13 -9.96
C LEU A 23 -12.33 -1.33 -8.57
N ARG A 24 -11.58 -1.94 -7.64
CA ARG A 24 -12.02 -2.27 -6.29
C ARG A 24 -12.58 -1.07 -5.51
N ALA A 25 -12.02 0.12 -5.69
CA ALA A 25 -12.48 1.31 -4.97
C ALA A 25 -13.71 1.97 -5.62
N ALA A 26 -14.06 1.62 -6.87
CA ALA A 26 -15.12 2.30 -7.62
C ALA A 26 -16.50 2.23 -6.92
N PRO A 27 -16.95 1.10 -6.33
CA PRO A 27 -18.23 1.05 -5.62
C PRO A 27 -18.30 2.03 -4.46
N THR A 28 -17.22 2.19 -3.69
CA THR A 28 -17.19 3.13 -2.55
C THR A 28 -17.42 4.58 -2.98
N MET A 29 -17.03 4.91 -4.21
CA MET A 29 -17.16 6.26 -4.77
C MET A 29 -18.46 6.45 -5.55
N ALA A 30 -18.98 5.39 -6.16
CA ALA A 30 -20.25 5.39 -6.86
C ALA A 30 -21.43 5.77 -5.96
N VAL A 31 -21.36 5.47 -4.65
CA VAL A 31 -22.36 5.90 -3.65
C VAL A 31 -22.59 7.42 -3.67
N TYR A 32 -21.57 8.21 -4.05
CA TYR A 32 -21.64 9.68 -4.10
C TYR A 32 -22.08 10.23 -5.46
N GLY A 33 -22.39 9.39 -6.45
CA GLY A 33 -22.83 9.82 -7.77
C GLY A 33 -21.84 10.79 -8.45
N LEU A 34 -22.35 11.88 -9.02
CA LEU A 34 -21.52 12.90 -9.69
C LEU A 34 -20.49 13.56 -8.77
N ALA A 35 -20.72 13.60 -7.45
CA ALA A 35 -19.76 14.15 -6.50
C ALA A 35 -18.46 13.33 -6.46
N CYS A 36 -18.46 12.07 -6.93
CA CYS A 36 -17.25 11.26 -7.00
C CYS A 36 -16.15 11.89 -7.88
N VAL A 37 -16.51 12.66 -8.91
CA VAL A 37 -15.54 13.38 -9.75
C VAL A 37 -14.73 14.36 -8.91
N PHE A 38 -15.40 15.16 -8.09
CA PHE A 38 -14.75 16.08 -7.17
C PHE A 38 -13.93 15.34 -6.12
N LEU A 39 -14.48 14.25 -5.55
CA LEU A 39 -13.81 13.42 -4.55
C LEU A 39 -12.58 12.67 -5.08
N TYR A 40 -12.43 12.50 -6.40
CA TYR A 40 -11.20 12.01 -7.02
C TYR A 40 -10.25 13.14 -7.42
N LEU A 41 -10.76 14.22 -8.03
CA LEU A 41 -9.92 15.32 -8.53
C LEU A 41 -9.22 16.08 -7.41
N VAL A 42 -9.91 16.37 -6.30
CA VAL A 42 -9.30 17.11 -5.20
C VAL A 42 -8.12 16.33 -4.60
N PRO A 43 -8.27 15.08 -4.11
CA PRO A 43 -7.12 14.29 -3.65
C PRO A 43 -6.06 14.07 -4.72
N ALA A 44 -6.43 14.00 -6.00
CA ALA A 44 -5.43 13.92 -7.06
C ALA A 44 -4.52 15.14 -7.09
N ILE A 45 -5.10 16.35 -6.98
CA ILE A 45 -4.36 17.61 -7.01
C ILE A 45 -3.61 17.85 -5.71
N VAL A 46 -4.24 17.63 -4.56
CA VAL A 46 -3.66 18.00 -3.27
C VAL A 46 -2.81 16.90 -2.62
N PHE A 47 -2.92 15.65 -3.09
CA PHE A 47 -2.21 14.52 -2.51
C PHE A 47 -1.43 13.70 -3.55
N LEU A 48 -2.09 13.20 -4.61
CA LEU A 48 -1.42 12.33 -5.60
C LEU A 48 -0.29 13.06 -6.33
N LEU A 49 -0.56 14.24 -6.90
CA LEU A 49 0.43 15.03 -7.62
C LEU A 49 1.59 15.45 -6.71
N PRO A 50 1.37 16.01 -5.50
CA PRO A 50 2.45 16.28 -4.56
C PRO A 50 3.28 15.05 -4.22
N THR A 51 2.63 13.93 -3.93
CA THR A 51 3.31 12.66 -3.62
C THR A 51 4.18 12.21 -4.79
N ALA A 52 3.68 12.26 -6.02
CA ALA A 52 4.41 11.85 -7.21
C ALA A 52 5.64 12.74 -7.46
N LEU A 53 5.50 14.06 -7.35
CA LEU A 53 6.59 15.01 -7.55
C LEU A 53 7.68 14.87 -6.48
N VAL A 54 7.29 14.77 -5.21
CA VAL A 54 8.23 14.63 -4.08
C VAL A 54 8.94 13.28 -4.15
N SER A 55 8.20 12.20 -4.40
CA SER A 55 8.78 10.86 -4.55
C SER A 55 9.73 10.78 -5.74
N ALA A 56 9.43 11.49 -6.84
CA ALA A 56 10.33 11.55 -7.99
C ALA A 56 11.66 12.24 -7.66
N GLU A 57 11.65 13.33 -6.89
CA GLU A 57 12.89 13.99 -6.45
C GLU A 57 13.68 13.06 -5.53
N LEU A 58 13.01 12.50 -4.51
CA LEU A 58 13.63 11.61 -3.53
C LEU A 58 14.21 10.34 -4.17
N ALA A 59 13.46 9.67 -5.05
CA ALA A 59 13.91 8.47 -5.75
C ALA A 59 15.06 8.74 -6.75
N SER A 60 15.18 9.98 -7.23
CA SER A 60 16.26 10.37 -8.14
C SER A 60 17.55 10.79 -7.43
N GLY A 61 17.47 11.09 -6.13
CA GLY A 61 18.61 11.53 -5.32
C GLY A 61 19.10 10.47 -4.33
N TRP A 62 18.20 9.70 -3.71
CA TRP A 62 18.54 8.79 -2.62
C TRP A 62 18.15 7.34 -2.93
N GLU A 63 19.14 6.44 -2.90
CA GLU A 63 18.95 5.00 -3.12
C GLU A 63 18.61 4.27 -1.81
N GLY A 64 17.45 3.59 -1.77
CA GLY A 64 16.99 2.87 -0.58
C GLY A 64 15.53 3.12 -0.22
N GLY A 65 14.84 3.93 -1.02
CA GLY A 65 13.40 4.17 -0.88
C GLY A 65 13.03 4.90 0.41
N VAL A 66 11.78 4.71 0.83
CA VAL A 66 11.15 5.42 1.96
C VAL A 66 11.96 5.37 3.24
N TYR A 67 12.55 4.22 3.58
CA TYR A 67 13.40 4.09 4.77
C TYR A 67 14.51 5.15 4.77
N ARG A 68 15.27 5.21 3.67
CA ARG A 68 16.44 6.08 3.57
C ARG A 68 16.06 7.54 3.50
N TRP A 69 14.99 7.86 2.77
CA TRP A 69 14.47 9.22 2.69
C TRP A 69 14.15 9.77 4.08
N VAL A 70 13.46 8.98 4.90
CA VAL A 70 13.04 9.39 6.25
C VAL A 70 14.17 9.27 7.26
N SER A 71 15.07 8.27 7.14
CA SER A 71 16.17 8.10 8.09
C SER A 71 17.23 9.17 7.97
N GLU A 72 17.62 9.54 6.75
CA GLU A 72 18.57 10.64 6.49
C GLU A 72 17.93 12.01 6.70
N GLY A 73 16.67 12.16 6.30
CA GLY A 73 15.95 13.42 6.46
C GLY A 73 15.59 13.74 7.91
N LEU A 74 15.17 12.73 8.69
CA LEU A 74 14.65 12.94 10.04
C LEU A 74 15.48 12.21 11.11
N SER A 75 15.43 10.88 11.13
CA SER A 75 16.18 10.01 12.05
C SER A 75 15.99 8.52 11.73
N LYS A 76 16.97 7.67 12.06
CA LYS A 76 16.88 6.21 11.87
C LYS A 76 15.60 5.57 12.47
N PRO A 77 15.17 5.89 13.70
CA PRO A 77 13.91 5.34 14.25
C PRO A 77 12.67 5.70 13.43
N LEU A 78 12.59 6.93 12.91
CA LEU A 78 11.48 7.35 12.04
C LEU A 78 11.55 6.71 10.66
N GLY A 79 12.77 6.46 10.14
CA GLY A 79 12.96 5.66 8.94
C GLY A 79 12.42 4.24 9.11
N PHE A 80 12.75 3.59 10.24
CA PHE A 80 12.22 2.27 10.57
C PHE A 80 10.68 2.29 10.70
N LEU A 81 10.12 3.30 11.38
CA LEU A 81 8.67 3.49 11.47
C LEU A 81 8.04 3.57 10.07
N ALA A 82 8.62 4.34 9.15
CA ALA A 82 8.08 4.51 7.80
C ALA A 82 8.08 3.19 7.00
N VAL A 83 9.20 2.46 6.97
CA VAL A 83 9.25 1.17 6.26
C VAL A 83 8.40 0.10 6.94
N TRP A 84 8.29 0.14 8.28
CA TRP A 84 7.37 -0.71 9.02
C TRP A 84 5.92 -0.41 8.64
N CYS A 85 5.47 0.85 8.65
CA CYS A 85 4.11 1.23 8.27
C CYS A 85 3.80 0.82 6.82
N GLN A 86 4.78 0.94 5.91
CA GLN A 86 4.64 0.47 4.53
C GLN A 86 4.43 -1.05 4.46
N PHE A 87 5.10 -1.83 5.31
CA PHE A 87 4.85 -3.27 5.45
C PHE A 87 3.52 -3.55 6.16
N ALA A 88 3.26 -2.93 7.31
CA ALA A 88 2.11 -3.19 8.16
C ALA A 88 0.78 -2.86 7.49
N MET A 89 0.73 -1.85 6.62
CA MET A 89 -0.48 -1.56 5.84
C MET A 89 -0.90 -2.76 4.97
N THR A 90 0.05 -3.58 4.52
CA THR A 90 -0.27 -4.73 3.67
C THR A 90 -1.01 -5.83 4.43
N ILE A 91 -0.92 -5.87 5.77
CA ILE A 91 -1.62 -6.82 6.64
C ILE A 91 -3.16 -6.70 6.52
N PHE A 92 -3.69 -5.46 6.46
CA PHE A 92 -5.12 -5.22 6.26
C PHE A 92 -5.51 -5.00 4.80
N TYR A 93 -4.55 -4.61 3.97
CA TYR A 93 -4.75 -4.51 2.53
C TYR A 93 -5.14 -5.86 1.92
N TYR A 94 -4.42 -6.95 2.21
CA TYR A 94 -4.71 -8.23 1.56
C TYR A 94 -6.09 -8.80 1.91
N PRO A 95 -6.54 -8.82 3.19
CA PRO A 95 -7.92 -9.19 3.51
C PRO A 95 -8.95 -8.36 2.75
N SER A 96 -8.75 -7.04 2.65
CA SER A 96 -9.69 -6.17 1.91
C SER A 96 -9.69 -6.45 0.41
N LEU A 97 -8.51 -6.67 -0.20
CA LEU A 97 -8.36 -7.02 -1.60
C LEU A 97 -9.02 -8.35 -1.91
N LEU A 98 -8.80 -9.34 -1.06
CA LEU A 98 -9.31 -10.69 -1.25
C LEU A 98 -10.80 -10.80 -0.89
N ALA A 99 -11.31 -9.94 -0.02
CA ALA A 99 -12.75 -9.75 0.19
C ALA A 99 -13.47 -9.17 -1.03
N TYR A 100 -12.77 -8.49 -1.94
CA TYR A 100 -13.27 -8.11 -3.26
C TYR A 100 -13.16 -9.25 -4.28
N VAL A 101 -12.09 -10.05 -4.22
CA VAL A 101 -11.90 -11.21 -5.11
C VAL A 101 -12.94 -12.31 -4.86
N ALA A 102 -13.31 -12.57 -3.62
CA ALA A 102 -14.26 -13.63 -3.28
C ALA A 102 -15.64 -13.47 -3.97
N PRO A 103 -16.36 -12.34 -3.83
CA PRO A 103 -17.62 -12.16 -4.56
C PRO A 103 -17.40 -12.22 -6.06
N THR A 104 -16.27 -11.73 -6.58
CA THR A 104 -15.96 -11.82 -8.00
C THR A 104 -15.92 -13.28 -8.48
N ILE A 105 -15.32 -14.20 -7.72
CA ILE A 105 -15.34 -15.64 -8.02
C ILE A 105 -16.75 -16.22 -7.86
N ALA A 106 -17.52 -15.78 -6.87
CA ALA A 106 -18.90 -16.23 -6.69
C ALA A 106 -19.75 -16.00 -7.94
N TYR A 107 -19.61 -14.86 -8.63
CA TYR A 107 -20.33 -14.58 -9.89
C TYR A 107 -20.00 -15.56 -11.02
N VAL A 108 -18.89 -16.31 -10.95
CA VAL A 108 -18.55 -17.35 -11.93
C VAL A 108 -19.26 -18.67 -11.62
N VAL A 109 -19.42 -18.99 -10.33
CA VAL A 109 -19.88 -20.32 -9.87
C VAL A 109 -21.34 -20.30 -9.43
N ASN A 110 -21.67 -19.41 -8.50
CA ASN A 110 -23.02 -19.16 -8.02
C ASN A 110 -23.08 -17.76 -7.36
N PRO A 111 -23.74 -16.77 -7.99
CA PRO A 111 -23.83 -15.40 -7.50
C PRO A 111 -24.39 -15.26 -6.08
N SER A 112 -25.19 -16.22 -5.59
CA SER A 112 -25.72 -16.20 -4.22
C SER A 112 -24.64 -16.31 -3.14
N LEU A 113 -23.43 -16.76 -3.49
CA LEU A 113 -22.29 -16.84 -2.58
C LEU A 113 -21.58 -15.48 -2.40
N ALA A 114 -21.85 -14.47 -3.25
CA ALA A 114 -21.15 -13.19 -3.23
C ALA A 114 -21.37 -12.39 -1.93
N SER A 115 -22.48 -12.63 -1.24
CA SER A 115 -22.80 -12.06 0.08
C SER A 115 -22.43 -12.97 1.26
N ASN A 116 -21.89 -14.17 1.00
CA ASN A 116 -21.58 -15.15 2.04
C ASN A 116 -20.22 -14.85 2.71
N VAL A 117 -20.29 -14.51 3.99
CA VAL A 117 -19.13 -14.09 4.80
C VAL A 117 -18.11 -15.23 5.03
N PRO A 118 -18.50 -16.46 5.42
CA PRO A 118 -17.56 -17.58 5.54
C PRO A 118 -16.85 -17.96 4.23
N TYR A 119 -17.58 -17.98 3.11
CA TYR A 119 -17.00 -18.22 1.79
C TYR A 119 -15.91 -17.19 1.45
N THR A 120 -16.19 -15.92 1.74
CA THR A 120 -15.24 -14.83 1.55
C THR A 120 -13.93 -15.06 2.33
N ALA A 121 -14.02 -15.46 3.61
CA ALA A 121 -12.84 -15.76 4.42
C ALA A 121 -12.00 -16.92 3.87
N VAL A 122 -12.63 -17.99 3.35
CA VAL A 122 -11.91 -19.14 2.76
C VAL A 122 -11.13 -18.74 1.50
N VAL A 123 -11.74 -17.95 0.61
CA VAL A 123 -11.06 -17.46 -0.59
C VAL A 123 -9.86 -16.58 -0.23
N ILE A 124 -9.99 -15.71 0.79
CA ILE A 124 -8.88 -14.89 1.30
C ILE A 124 -7.70 -15.78 1.69
N MET A 125 -7.92 -16.83 2.47
CA MET A 125 -6.83 -17.71 2.90
C MET A 125 -6.15 -18.38 1.70
N VAL A 126 -6.91 -19.03 0.82
CA VAL A 126 -6.36 -19.82 -0.30
C VAL A 126 -5.52 -18.96 -1.25
N LEU A 127 -6.03 -17.78 -1.62
CA LEU A 127 -5.36 -16.91 -2.59
C LEU A 127 -4.16 -16.17 -2.00
N TYR A 128 -4.18 -15.85 -0.69
CA TYR A 128 -3.01 -15.28 -0.04
C TYR A 128 -1.84 -16.26 -0.06
N TRP A 129 -2.07 -17.52 0.31
CA TRP A 129 -1.01 -18.54 0.36
C TRP A 129 -0.48 -18.91 -1.02
N SER A 130 -1.31 -18.90 -2.07
CA SER A 130 -0.83 -19.11 -3.45
C SER A 130 0.02 -17.92 -3.94
N GLY A 131 -0.34 -16.69 -3.57
CA GLY A 131 0.45 -15.49 -3.86
C GLY A 131 1.85 -15.53 -3.24
N VAL A 132 1.97 -16.01 -2.00
CA VAL A 132 3.26 -16.20 -1.30
C VAL A 132 4.19 -17.17 -2.04
N TRP A 133 3.62 -18.19 -2.68
CA TRP A 133 4.41 -19.19 -3.41
C TRP A 133 4.97 -18.66 -4.74
N VAL A 134 4.31 -17.68 -5.36
CA VAL A 134 4.61 -17.19 -6.71
C VAL A 134 5.44 -15.89 -6.72
N SER A 135 5.62 -15.21 -5.58
CA SER A 135 6.23 -13.88 -5.53
C SER A 135 7.75 -13.87 -5.73
N SER A 136 8.18 -13.94 -6.98
CA SER A 136 9.52 -13.58 -7.46
C SER A 136 9.37 -13.00 -8.86
N LEU A 137 9.64 -11.70 -9.07
CA LEU A 137 10.32 -11.14 -10.25
C LEU A 137 10.09 -9.61 -10.42
N ARG A 138 11.19 -8.97 -10.84
CA ARG A 138 11.36 -7.70 -11.58
C ARG A 138 11.32 -6.36 -10.83
N ASN A 139 12.40 -5.63 -11.09
CA ASN A 139 12.65 -4.21 -10.82
C ASN A 139 12.51 -3.40 -12.11
N PRO A 140 12.02 -2.15 -12.04
CA PRO A 140 12.34 -1.17 -13.07
C PRO A 140 12.68 0.24 -12.55
N ALA A 141 13.52 0.94 -13.32
CA ALA A 141 13.82 2.38 -13.34
C ALA A 141 14.21 2.72 -14.81
N LYS A 142 14.30 3.94 -15.38
CA LYS A 142 14.14 5.36 -15.02
C LYS A 142 13.55 6.05 -16.28
N GLU A 143 12.52 6.90 -16.13
CA GLU A 143 12.04 7.97 -17.05
C GLU A 143 10.86 8.71 -16.33
N PHE A 144 11.11 9.16 -15.09
CA PHE A 144 10.06 9.33 -14.07
C PHE A 144 9.04 10.46 -14.30
N PRO A 145 9.40 11.71 -14.66
CA PRO A 145 8.44 12.81 -14.57
C PRO A 145 7.28 12.73 -15.57
N ARG A 146 7.58 12.47 -16.86
CA ARG A 146 6.54 12.33 -17.91
C ARG A 146 5.67 11.10 -17.70
N SER A 147 6.27 10.04 -17.17
CA SER A 147 5.58 8.82 -16.80
C SER A 147 4.58 9.05 -15.67
N MET A 148 4.95 9.80 -14.63
CA MET A 148 4.08 10.06 -13.49
C MET A 148 2.84 10.89 -13.85
N PHE A 149 2.97 11.93 -14.68
CA PHE A 149 1.80 12.70 -15.13
C PHE A 149 0.86 11.84 -15.97
N THR A 150 1.40 11.08 -16.93
CA THR A 150 0.60 10.18 -17.78
C THR A 150 -0.10 9.12 -16.94
N ALA A 151 0.63 8.48 -16.02
CA ALA A 151 0.07 7.46 -15.13
C ALA A 151 -0.99 8.05 -14.20
N SER A 152 -0.78 9.24 -13.64
CA SER A 152 -1.77 9.92 -12.78
C SER A 152 -3.06 10.19 -13.54
N THR A 153 -2.97 10.69 -14.78
CA THR A 153 -4.16 10.91 -15.64
C THR A 153 -4.88 9.60 -15.96
N MET A 154 -4.14 8.54 -16.33
CA MET A 154 -4.74 7.23 -16.60
C MET A 154 -5.43 6.64 -15.37
N VAL A 155 -4.79 6.74 -14.19
CA VAL A 155 -5.35 6.31 -12.91
C VAL A 155 -6.65 7.06 -12.60
N LEU A 156 -6.69 8.38 -12.83
CA LEU A 156 -7.92 9.17 -12.62
C LEU A 156 -9.05 8.73 -13.53
N LEU A 157 -8.78 8.48 -14.82
CA LEU A 157 -9.79 8.00 -15.76
C LEU A 157 -10.33 6.62 -15.34
N ILE A 158 -9.44 5.71 -14.92
CA ILE A 158 -9.80 4.36 -14.45
C ILE A 158 -10.59 4.40 -13.14
N PHE A 159 -10.45 5.43 -12.32
CA PHE A 159 -11.21 5.58 -11.09
C PHE A 159 -12.54 6.32 -11.28
N ILE A 160 -12.54 7.42 -12.04
CA ILE A 160 -13.71 8.28 -12.21
C ILE A 160 -14.77 7.62 -13.11
N LEU A 161 -14.38 7.13 -14.30
CA LEU A 161 -15.36 6.66 -15.28
C LEU A 161 -16.13 5.43 -14.78
N PRO A 162 -15.49 4.41 -14.19
CA PRO A 162 -16.21 3.25 -13.66
C PRO A 162 -17.08 3.60 -12.45
N ALA A 163 -16.64 4.49 -11.56
CA ALA A 163 -17.47 4.93 -10.42
C ALA A 163 -18.75 5.63 -10.90
N LEU A 164 -18.65 6.49 -11.92
CA LEU A 164 -19.82 7.12 -12.54
C LEU A 164 -20.74 6.09 -13.20
N ALA A 165 -20.18 5.15 -13.97
CA ALA A 165 -20.96 4.09 -14.61
C ALA A 165 -21.72 3.23 -13.59
N ILE A 166 -21.05 2.81 -12.51
CA ILE A 166 -21.68 2.04 -11.42
C ILE A 166 -22.79 2.86 -10.76
N SER A 167 -22.57 4.15 -10.50
CA SER A 167 -23.55 5.02 -9.83
C SER A 167 -24.85 5.22 -10.62
N TRP A 168 -24.79 5.10 -11.95
CA TRP A 168 -25.97 5.22 -12.81
C TRP A 168 -26.77 3.91 -12.87
N VAL A 169 -26.09 2.77 -12.80
CA VAL A 169 -26.73 1.46 -12.98
C VAL A 169 -27.25 0.86 -11.69
N VAL A 170 -26.52 1.01 -10.59
CA VAL A 170 -26.83 0.35 -9.32
C VAL A 170 -27.23 1.41 -8.28
N PRO A 171 -28.46 1.35 -7.73
CA PRO A 171 -28.88 2.24 -6.65
C PRO A 171 -27.92 2.16 -5.46
N SER A 172 -27.58 3.31 -4.88
CA SER A 172 -26.59 3.41 -3.79
C SER A 172 -26.99 2.65 -2.52
N SER A 173 -28.28 2.40 -2.29
CA SER A 173 -28.81 1.61 -1.18
C SER A 173 -28.58 0.10 -1.33
N GLU A 174 -28.40 -0.38 -2.56
CA GLU A 174 -28.22 -1.81 -2.88
C GLU A 174 -26.78 -2.15 -3.30
N LEU A 175 -25.95 -1.12 -3.45
CA LEU A 175 -24.57 -1.25 -3.89
C LEU A 175 -23.69 -1.87 -2.80
N SER A 176 -23.16 -3.06 -3.07
CA SER A 176 -22.18 -3.73 -2.22
C SER A 176 -20.79 -3.13 -2.43
N LEU A 177 -20.05 -2.87 -1.34
CA LEU A 177 -18.68 -2.35 -1.44
C LEU A 177 -17.70 -3.38 -2.00
N THR A 178 -17.98 -4.67 -1.81
CA THR A 178 -17.12 -5.77 -2.26
C THR A 178 -17.56 -6.34 -3.60
N ALA A 179 -18.87 -6.40 -3.86
CA ALA A 179 -19.43 -6.99 -5.08
C ALA A 179 -19.89 -5.94 -6.12
N GLY A 180 -19.87 -4.64 -5.81
CA GLY A 180 -20.49 -3.59 -6.61
C GLY A 180 -20.01 -3.48 -8.06
N VAL A 181 -18.73 -3.80 -8.32
CA VAL A 181 -18.21 -3.86 -9.69
C VAL A 181 -18.89 -4.96 -10.48
N MET A 182 -19.03 -6.15 -9.89
CA MET A 182 -19.72 -7.29 -10.53
C MET A 182 -21.22 -7.05 -10.64
N GLN A 183 -21.85 -6.44 -9.63
CA GLN A 183 -23.26 -6.04 -9.70
C GLN A 183 -23.53 -5.14 -10.92
N ALA A 184 -22.66 -4.16 -11.17
CA ALA A 184 -22.82 -3.27 -12.32
C ALA A 184 -22.60 -3.97 -13.66
N PHE A 185 -21.56 -4.81 -13.79
CA PHE A 185 -21.34 -5.57 -15.03
C PHE A 185 -22.48 -6.54 -15.31
N ASP A 186 -22.94 -7.28 -14.30
CA ASP A 186 -24.03 -8.22 -14.46
C ASP A 186 -25.33 -7.50 -14.86
N ALA A 187 -25.69 -6.42 -14.17
CA ALA A 187 -26.86 -5.61 -14.53
C ALA A 187 -26.81 -5.10 -15.98
N PHE A 188 -25.67 -4.57 -16.42
CA PHE A 188 -25.48 -4.11 -17.80
C PHE A 188 -25.59 -5.26 -18.81
N PHE A 189 -24.89 -6.37 -18.57
CA PHE A 189 -24.87 -7.49 -19.51
C PHE A 189 -26.22 -8.18 -19.60
N GLN A 190 -26.97 -8.28 -18.50
CA GLN A 190 -28.35 -8.78 -18.51
C GLN A 190 -29.28 -7.86 -19.30
N TYR A 191 -29.14 -6.53 -19.16
CA TYR A 191 -29.93 -5.55 -19.94
C TYR A 191 -29.73 -5.72 -21.46
N PHE A 192 -28.51 -6.00 -21.90
CA PHE A 192 -28.20 -6.25 -23.31
C PHE A 192 -28.31 -7.73 -23.73
N HIS A 193 -28.81 -8.62 -22.86
CA HIS A 193 -28.92 -10.07 -23.10
C HIS A 193 -27.58 -10.77 -23.43
N ILE A 194 -26.46 -10.23 -22.93
CA ILE A 194 -25.10 -10.75 -23.09
C ILE A 194 -24.49 -11.19 -21.74
N GLY A 195 -25.33 -11.63 -20.80
CA GLY A 195 -24.93 -12.06 -19.43
C GLY A 195 -23.84 -13.13 -19.38
N TRP A 196 -23.58 -13.85 -20.47
CA TRP A 196 -22.46 -14.80 -20.58
C TRP A 196 -21.08 -14.13 -20.44
N LEU A 197 -20.98 -12.81 -20.64
CA LEU A 197 -19.76 -12.04 -20.42
C LEU A 197 -19.45 -11.78 -18.94
N THR A 198 -20.44 -11.87 -18.04
CA THR A 198 -20.25 -11.68 -16.60
C THR A 198 -19.11 -12.56 -16.03
N PRO A 199 -19.08 -13.88 -16.25
CA PRO A 199 -17.98 -14.73 -15.76
C PRO A 199 -16.63 -14.43 -16.43
N VAL A 200 -16.62 -13.98 -17.70
CA VAL A 200 -15.38 -13.61 -18.41
C VAL A 200 -14.72 -12.39 -17.74
N ILE A 201 -15.54 -11.37 -17.44
CA ILE A 201 -15.07 -10.19 -16.72
C ILE A 201 -14.63 -10.55 -15.29
N ALA A 202 -15.36 -11.43 -14.60
CA ALA A 202 -14.97 -11.90 -13.28
C ALA A 202 -13.56 -12.52 -13.29
N VAL A 203 -13.26 -13.43 -14.22
CA VAL A 203 -11.92 -14.03 -14.35
C VAL A 203 -10.84 -12.97 -14.62
N ALA A 204 -11.12 -11.97 -15.46
CA ALA A 204 -10.20 -10.87 -15.72
C ALA A 204 -9.93 -10.04 -14.45
N LEU A 205 -10.96 -9.72 -13.67
CA LEU A 205 -10.85 -8.94 -12.42
C LEU A 205 -10.10 -9.70 -11.31
N VAL A 206 -10.34 -11.01 -11.19
CA VAL A 206 -9.59 -11.89 -10.28
C VAL A 206 -8.11 -11.90 -10.67
N SER A 207 -7.82 -12.10 -11.96
CA SER A 207 -6.45 -12.13 -12.47
C SER A 207 -5.72 -10.81 -12.23
N ALA A 208 -6.38 -9.68 -12.47
CA ALA A 208 -5.84 -8.35 -12.19
C ALA A 208 -5.55 -8.15 -10.69
N SER A 209 -6.47 -8.57 -9.82
CA SER A 209 -6.32 -8.44 -8.36
C SER A 209 -5.16 -9.29 -7.82
N LEU A 210 -5.01 -10.52 -8.32
CA LEU A 210 -3.90 -11.41 -7.95
C LEU A 210 -2.55 -10.89 -8.46
N GLY A 211 -2.48 -10.37 -9.69
CA GLY A 211 -1.28 -9.72 -10.22
C GLY A 211 -0.86 -8.51 -9.39
N GLY A 212 -1.83 -7.68 -8.99
CA GLY A 212 -1.60 -6.56 -8.07
C GLY A 212 -1.08 -7.03 -6.72
N MET A 213 -1.70 -8.04 -6.12
CA MET A 213 -1.24 -8.63 -4.85
C MET A 213 0.21 -9.09 -4.92
N LEU A 214 0.59 -9.85 -5.94
CA LEU A 214 1.94 -10.37 -6.13
C LEU A 214 3.00 -9.27 -6.20
N THR A 215 2.68 -8.15 -6.83
CA THR A 215 3.56 -6.97 -6.94
C THR A 215 3.82 -6.36 -5.57
N TRP A 216 2.79 -6.26 -4.74
CA TRP A 216 2.88 -5.64 -3.42
C TRP A 216 3.34 -6.60 -2.32
N LEU A 217 3.35 -7.91 -2.56
CA LEU A 217 3.74 -8.92 -1.56
C LEU A 217 5.23 -8.89 -1.23
N ALA A 218 6.08 -8.79 -2.26
CA ALA A 218 7.53 -8.85 -2.07
C ALA A 218 8.16 -7.50 -1.71
N GLY A 219 7.64 -6.38 -2.20
CA GLY A 219 8.31 -5.07 -2.11
C GLY A 219 8.53 -4.57 -0.67
N PRO A 220 7.47 -4.22 0.08
CA PRO A 220 7.58 -3.72 1.45
C PRO A 220 8.30 -4.67 2.40
N SER A 221 8.04 -5.97 2.28
CA SER A 221 8.64 -7.00 3.13
C SER A 221 10.14 -7.21 2.85
N LYS A 222 10.59 -7.15 1.59
CA LYS A 222 12.04 -7.12 1.26
C LYS A 222 12.72 -5.87 1.80
N GLY A 223 12.10 -4.69 1.64
CA GLY A 223 12.63 -3.43 2.17
C GLY A 223 12.80 -3.47 3.69
N LEU A 224 11.77 -3.90 4.40
CA LEU A 224 11.80 -4.07 5.86
C LEU A 224 12.88 -5.07 6.28
N LEU A 225 13.00 -6.21 5.58
CA LEU A 225 14.00 -7.22 5.88
C LEU A 225 15.43 -6.68 5.71
N MET A 226 15.72 -6.05 4.58
CA MET A 226 17.07 -5.57 4.23
C MET A 226 17.58 -4.60 5.31
N ILE A 227 16.74 -3.63 5.67
CA ILE A 227 17.06 -2.65 6.72
C ILE A 227 17.18 -3.32 8.10
N SER A 228 16.31 -4.29 8.40
CA SER A 228 16.37 -5.00 9.68
C SER A 228 17.65 -5.82 9.84
N ARG A 229 18.19 -6.38 8.74
CA ARG A 229 19.49 -7.07 8.72
C ARG A 229 20.66 -6.10 8.92
N GLN A 230 20.58 -4.91 8.33
CA GLN A 230 21.63 -3.89 8.48
C GLN A 230 21.65 -3.28 9.89
N GLU A 231 20.49 -2.92 10.43
CA GLU A 231 20.39 -2.13 11.66
C GLU A 231 19.98 -2.94 12.90
N GLY A 232 19.57 -4.20 12.72
CA GLY A 232 19.19 -5.12 13.81
C GLY A 232 17.80 -4.85 14.37
N HIS A 233 16.86 -4.35 13.57
CA HIS A 233 15.53 -3.94 14.07
C HIS A 233 14.56 -5.09 14.36
N LEU A 234 14.65 -6.21 13.64
CA LEU A 234 13.78 -7.39 13.84
C LEU A 234 14.56 -8.54 14.50
N PRO A 235 13.90 -9.46 15.21
CA PRO A 235 14.56 -10.65 15.73
C PRO A 235 15.07 -11.57 14.59
N PRO A 236 16.17 -12.33 14.80
CA PRO A 236 16.79 -13.16 13.75
C PRO A 236 15.83 -14.15 13.08
N PHE A 237 14.83 -14.63 13.82
CA PHE A 237 13.78 -15.49 13.27
C PHE A 237 13.01 -14.81 12.12
N LEU A 238 12.64 -13.53 12.25
CA LEU A 238 11.93 -12.80 11.19
C LEU A 238 12.84 -12.38 10.03
N GLN A 239 14.16 -12.53 10.20
CA GLN A 239 15.15 -12.16 9.20
C GLN A 239 15.60 -13.31 8.27
N ARG A 240 14.99 -14.50 8.41
CA ARG A 240 15.39 -15.69 7.64
C ARG A 240 14.88 -15.63 6.21
N LEU A 241 15.79 -15.98 5.30
CA LEU A 241 15.52 -16.21 3.88
C LEU A 241 15.38 -17.71 3.62
N ASN A 242 14.57 -18.09 2.64
CA ASN A 242 14.59 -19.46 2.10
C ASN A 242 15.72 -19.62 1.05
N LYS A 243 15.80 -20.82 0.45
CA LYS A 243 16.81 -21.14 -0.58
C LYS A 243 16.76 -20.21 -1.80
N GLU A 244 15.60 -19.64 -2.10
CA GLU A 244 15.36 -18.75 -3.24
C GLU A 244 15.55 -17.27 -2.88
N GLY A 245 16.08 -16.95 -1.70
CA GLY A 245 16.30 -15.56 -1.26
C GLY A 245 15.00 -14.82 -0.93
N VAL A 246 13.90 -15.53 -0.65
CA VAL A 246 12.61 -14.95 -0.22
C VAL A 246 12.54 -14.88 1.30
N GLN A 247 12.04 -13.77 1.82
CA GLN A 247 11.81 -13.44 3.23
C GLN A 247 10.68 -14.26 3.87
N GLN A 248 10.85 -15.59 3.86
CA GLN A 248 9.84 -16.58 4.21
C GLN A 248 9.21 -16.31 5.58
N ASN A 249 10.00 -16.12 6.62
CA ASN A 249 9.45 -16.02 7.97
C ASN A 249 8.63 -14.74 8.18
N LEU A 250 9.00 -13.65 7.49
CA LEU A 250 8.24 -12.41 7.51
C LEU A 250 6.89 -12.57 6.79
N LEU A 251 6.90 -13.19 5.60
CA LEU A 251 5.68 -13.45 4.82
C LEU A 251 4.75 -14.47 5.49
N VAL A 252 5.31 -15.51 6.12
CA VAL A 252 4.56 -16.51 6.89
C VAL A 252 3.93 -15.86 8.11
N THR A 253 4.68 -15.06 8.86
CA THR A 253 4.14 -14.33 10.03
C THR A 253 3.00 -13.41 9.60
N GLN A 254 3.20 -12.66 8.52
CA GLN A 254 2.14 -11.85 7.92
C GLN A 254 0.93 -12.68 7.51
N GLY A 255 1.13 -13.85 6.91
CA GLY A 255 0.06 -14.75 6.46
C GLY A 255 -0.76 -15.32 7.62
N VAL A 256 -0.10 -15.68 8.72
CA VAL A 256 -0.77 -16.11 9.95
C VAL A 256 -1.63 -14.97 10.51
N VAL A 257 -1.08 -13.76 10.62
CA VAL A 257 -1.84 -12.59 11.11
C VAL A 257 -3.01 -12.27 10.18
N THR A 258 -2.78 -12.28 8.87
CA THR A 258 -3.81 -12.08 7.83
C THR A 258 -4.91 -13.13 7.92
N THR A 259 -4.56 -14.38 8.20
CA THR A 259 -5.51 -15.49 8.40
C THR A 259 -6.35 -15.26 9.65
N VAL A 260 -5.75 -14.86 10.76
CA VAL A 260 -6.50 -14.53 11.99
C VAL A 260 -7.47 -13.38 11.75
N ILE A 261 -7.05 -12.34 11.02
CA ILE A 261 -7.93 -11.22 10.63
C ILE A 261 -9.06 -11.70 9.71
N ALA A 262 -8.78 -12.58 8.75
CA ALA A 262 -9.79 -13.16 7.87
C ALA A 262 -10.78 -14.07 8.62
N LEU A 263 -10.34 -14.79 9.66
CA LEU A 263 -11.24 -15.54 10.54
C LEU A 263 -12.09 -14.60 11.40
N ALA A 264 -11.52 -13.51 11.90
CA ALA A 264 -12.28 -12.48 12.61
C ALA A 264 -13.32 -11.80 11.69
N TYR A 265 -12.99 -11.65 10.40
CA TYR A 265 -13.93 -11.17 9.38
C TYR A 265 -15.16 -12.09 9.26
N ALA A 266 -14.98 -13.41 9.44
CA ALA A 266 -16.09 -14.36 9.40
C ALA A 266 -17.15 -14.13 10.50
N LEU A 267 -16.78 -13.42 11.57
CA LEU A 267 -17.65 -13.07 12.68
C LEU A 267 -18.40 -11.74 12.48
N ILE A 268 -18.06 -10.97 11.45
CA ILE A 268 -18.69 -9.68 11.16
C ILE A 268 -19.91 -9.91 10.28
N PRO A 269 -21.14 -9.53 10.71
CA PRO A 269 -22.36 -9.81 9.95
C PRO A 269 -22.42 -9.15 8.57
N ASN A 270 -21.64 -8.10 8.35
CA ASN A 270 -21.65 -7.31 7.12
C ASN A 270 -20.24 -7.22 6.49
N ALA A 271 -20.09 -7.87 5.34
CA ALA A 271 -18.87 -7.86 4.53
C ALA A 271 -18.40 -6.45 4.12
N SER A 272 -19.33 -5.57 3.74
CA SER A 272 -19.04 -4.18 3.35
C SER A 272 -18.52 -3.36 4.52
N SER A 273 -19.09 -3.50 5.72
CA SER A 273 -18.63 -2.79 6.91
C SER A 273 -17.22 -3.23 7.31
N ALA A 274 -16.93 -4.54 7.29
CA ALA A 274 -15.60 -5.06 7.58
C ALA A 274 -14.56 -4.62 6.53
N TYR A 275 -14.91 -4.69 5.25
CA TYR A 275 -14.09 -4.19 4.15
C TYR A 275 -13.75 -2.70 4.31
N TRP A 276 -14.73 -1.88 4.71
CA TRP A 276 -14.53 -0.46 4.96
C TRP A 276 -13.55 -0.23 6.12
N ILE A 277 -13.75 -0.90 7.25
CA ILE A 277 -12.86 -0.78 8.43
C ILE A 277 -11.42 -1.14 8.06
N PHE A 278 -11.19 -2.26 7.37
CA PHE A 278 -9.85 -2.68 6.97
C PHE A 278 -9.21 -1.70 5.98
N SER A 279 -10.00 -1.17 5.04
CA SER A 279 -9.54 -0.17 4.09
C SER A 279 -9.10 1.10 4.82
N VAL A 280 -9.88 1.56 5.80
CA VAL A 280 -9.54 2.73 6.61
C VAL A 280 -8.30 2.49 7.45
N ILE A 281 -8.19 1.38 8.19
CA ILE A 281 -6.98 1.08 8.98
C ILE A 281 -5.74 1.02 8.08
N THR A 282 -5.84 0.37 6.91
CA THR A 282 -4.76 0.34 5.90
C THR A 282 -4.34 1.76 5.52
N THR A 283 -5.30 2.62 5.16
CA THR A 283 -5.04 4.02 4.80
C THR A 283 -4.42 4.79 5.96
N GLN A 284 -4.91 4.63 7.18
CA GLN A 284 -4.40 5.31 8.37
C GLN A 284 -2.94 4.95 8.64
N VAL A 285 -2.61 3.66 8.63
CA VAL A 285 -1.22 3.20 8.83
C VAL A 285 -0.31 3.73 7.72
N TYR A 286 -0.78 3.75 6.48
CA TYR A 286 0.04 4.20 5.36
C TYR A 286 0.23 5.71 5.29
N LEU A 287 -0.75 6.50 5.75
CA LEU A 287 -0.64 7.97 5.84
C LEU A 287 0.49 8.44 6.78
N ILE A 288 0.89 7.64 7.78
CA ILE A 288 2.10 7.91 8.59
C ILE A 288 3.34 8.05 7.68
N VAL A 289 3.47 7.18 6.68
CA VAL A 289 4.59 7.19 5.73
C VAL A 289 4.65 8.50 4.97
N TYR A 290 3.50 8.95 4.45
CA TYR A 290 3.42 10.19 3.68
C TYR A 290 3.72 11.43 4.52
N LEU A 291 3.19 11.49 5.76
CA LEU A 291 3.49 12.58 6.69
C LEU A 291 5.00 12.68 6.96
N LEU A 292 5.67 11.56 7.24
CA LEU A 292 7.12 11.52 7.45
C LEU A 292 7.90 11.89 6.19
N MET A 293 7.49 11.37 5.03
CA MET A 293 8.15 11.60 3.75
C MET A 293 8.13 13.08 3.36
N PHE A 294 7.01 13.79 3.51
CA PHE A 294 6.92 15.22 3.18
C PHE A 294 7.82 16.08 4.06
N VAL A 295 7.89 15.78 5.37
CA VAL A 295 8.79 16.50 6.29
C VAL A 295 10.25 16.17 5.98
N ALA A 296 10.56 14.91 5.69
CA ALA A 296 11.89 14.46 5.30
C ALA A 296 12.39 15.16 4.03
N ALA A 297 11.55 15.28 3.00
CA ALA A 297 11.90 15.95 1.75
C ALA A 297 12.25 17.44 1.95
N ILE A 298 11.47 18.15 2.75
CA ILE A 298 11.77 19.55 3.11
C ILE A 298 13.12 19.63 3.83
N ARG A 299 13.36 18.75 4.81
CA ARG A 299 14.58 18.77 5.61
C ARG A 299 15.80 18.42 4.76
N LEU A 300 15.76 17.37 3.96
CA LEU A 300 16.83 16.99 3.03
C LEU A 300 17.21 18.11 2.07
N ARG A 301 16.22 18.83 1.51
CA ARG A 301 16.51 19.95 0.60
C ARG A 301 17.17 21.15 1.31
N ARG A 302 17.00 21.27 2.63
CA ARG A 302 17.63 22.32 3.45
C ARG A 302 19.00 21.90 3.96
N THR A 303 19.17 20.65 4.39
CA THR A 303 20.40 20.16 5.01
C THR A 303 21.41 19.64 3.98
N GLN A 304 20.96 19.17 2.82
CA GLN A 304 21.80 18.63 1.76
C GLN A 304 21.47 19.31 0.41
N PRO A 305 21.68 20.63 0.27
CA PRO A 305 21.30 21.37 -0.94
C PRO A 305 22.06 20.92 -2.19
N ASP A 306 23.32 20.51 -2.04
CA ASP A 306 24.22 20.15 -3.14
C ASP A 306 24.21 18.66 -3.47
N HIS A 307 23.35 17.86 -2.81
CA HIS A 307 23.22 16.43 -3.11
C HIS A 307 22.77 16.22 -4.57
N PRO A 308 23.48 15.38 -5.36
CA PRO A 308 23.08 15.06 -6.73
C PRO A 308 21.67 14.47 -6.79
N ARG A 309 20.85 14.94 -7.74
CA ARG A 309 19.47 14.46 -7.94
C ARG A 309 19.10 14.57 -9.40
N GLY A 310 18.56 13.47 -9.96
CA GLY A 310 18.15 13.42 -11.37
C GLY A 310 16.93 14.26 -11.70
N TYR A 311 16.08 14.57 -10.71
CA TYR A 311 14.91 15.42 -10.83
C TYR A 311 14.80 16.35 -9.62
N ARG A 312 14.33 17.57 -9.84
CA ARG A 312 14.10 18.57 -8.79
C ARG A 312 12.66 19.08 -8.87
N ALA A 313 11.86 18.77 -7.86
CA ALA A 313 10.47 19.18 -7.80
C ALA A 313 10.39 20.72 -7.71
N PRO A 314 9.49 21.35 -8.49
CA PRO A 314 9.23 22.77 -8.40
C PRO A 314 8.54 23.10 -7.07
N ALA A 315 8.85 24.26 -6.49
CA ALA A 315 8.22 24.75 -5.26
C ALA A 315 8.09 23.69 -4.15
N LEU A 316 9.14 22.86 -3.92
CA LEU A 316 9.07 21.67 -3.07
C LEU A 316 8.40 21.91 -1.71
N VAL A 317 8.71 23.03 -1.05
CA VAL A 317 8.11 23.34 0.27
C VAL A 317 6.59 23.45 0.14
N THR A 318 6.08 24.23 -0.81
CA THR A 318 4.64 24.36 -1.07
C THR A 318 4.03 23.01 -1.41
N VAL A 319 4.65 22.24 -2.30
CA VAL A 319 4.18 20.91 -2.70
C VAL A 319 4.10 19.97 -1.49
N CYS A 320 5.15 19.94 -0.66
CA CYS A 320 5.20 19.10 0.54
C CYS A 320 4.18 19.55 1.59
N VAL A 321 3.98 20.85 1.80
CA VAL A 321 2.99 21.38 2.74
C VAL A 321 1.58 21.02 2.27
N THR A 322 1.26 21.19 0.99
CA THR A 322 -0.04 20.79 0.43
C THR A 322 -0.29 19.28 0.62
N GLY A 323 0.69 18.44 0.24
CA GLY A 323 0.59 16.99 0.41
C GLY A 323 0.49 16.55 1.87
N PHE A 324 1.23 17.20 2.77
CA PHE A 324 1.18 16.95 4.21
C PHE A 324 -0.19 17.31 4.79
N LEU A 325 -0.71 18.49 4.48
CA LEU A 325 -2.02 18.94 4.96
C LEU A 325 -3.14 18.05 4.42
N ALA A 326 -3.08 17.64 3.15
CA ALA A 326 -4.02 16.69 2.58
C ALA A 326 -3.96 15.32 3.28
N SER A 327 -2.75 14.83 3.59
CA SER A 327 -2.55 13.57 4.31
C SER A 327 -3.09 13.65 5.75
N ALA A 328 -2.84 14.76 6.45
CA ALA A 328 -3.34 14.99 7.79
C ALA A 328 -4.87 15.13 7.81
N ALA A 329 -5.45 15.82 6.83
CA ALA A 329 -6.90 15.92 6.66
C ALA A 329 -7.52 14.54 6.36
N ALA A 330 -6.94 13.76 5.46
CA ALA A 330 -7.39 12.40 5.16
C ALA A 330 -7.33 11.49 6.39
N MET A 331 -6.27 11.62 7.20
CA MET A 331 -6.16 10.91 8.48
C MET A 331 -7.32 11.29 9.41
N ALA A 332 -7.57 12.58 9.61
CA ALA A 332 -8.66 13.06 10.46
C ALA A 332 -10.04 12.59 9.95
N ILE A 333 -10.28 12.67 8.64
CA ILE A 333 -11.53 12.22 8.01
C ILE A 333 -11.75 10.73 8.20
N GLY A 334 -10.71 9.90 8.15
CA GLY A 334 -10.87 8.46 8.34
C GLY A 334 -11.26 8.04 9.76
N PHE A 335 -11.34 8.96 10.73
CA PHE A 335 -11.97 8.70 12.03
C PHE A 335 -13.47 9.02 12.05
N VAL A 336 -14.01 9.56 10.96
CA VAL A 336 -15.45 9.79 10.79
C VAL A 336 -16.08 8.54 10.16
N PRO A 337 -17.00 7.85 10.85
CA PRO A 337 -17.67 6.68 10.28
C PRO A 337 -18.45 7.07 9.02
N SER A 338 -18.33 6.27 7.98
CA SER A 338 -19.17 6.43 6.78
C SER A 338 -20.56 5.85 7.01
N SER A 339 -21.51 6.25 6.16
CA SER A 339 -22.86 5.63 6.12
C SER A 339 -22.81 4.12 5.88
N GLN A 340 -21.71 3.60 5.32
CA GLN A 340 -21.46 2.19 5.04
C GLN A 340 -21.06 1.37 6.29
N PHE A 341 -20.68 2.04 7.38
CA PHE A 341 -20.33 1.38 8.64
C PHE A 341 -21.55 0.83 9.43
N GLY A 342 -22.77 0.92 8.89
CA GLY A 342 -23.88 0.05 9.30
C GLY A 342 -24.38 0.23 10.73
N GLY A 343 -24.65 1.47 11.17
CA GLY A 343 -25.45 1.77 12.37
C GLY A 343 -24.80 1.47 13.73
N GLY A 344 -23.54 1.07 13.78
CA GLY A 344 -22.80 0.85 15.03
C GLY A 344 -22.45 2.13 15.79
N SER A 345 -22.01 1.99 17.04
CA SER A 345 -21.54 3.13 17.85
C SER A 345 -20.34 3.81 17.19
N VAL A 346 -20.41 5.15 17.05
CA VAL A 346 -19.31 6.00 16.56
C VAL A 346 -18.04 5.76 17.38
N TRP A 347 -18.17 5.58 18.69
CA TRP A 347 -17.03 5.32 19.57
C TRP A 347 -16.43 3.94 19.33
N ALA A 348 -17.24 2.94 18.99
CA ALA A 348 -16.71 1.62 18.60
C ALA A 348 -15.92 1.73 17.29
N TYR A 349 -16.41 2.49 16.30
CA TYR A 349 -15.65 2.77 15.08
C TYR A 349 -14.30 3.42 15.36
N VAL A 350 -14.31 4.52 16.11
CA VAL A 350 -13.10 5.27 16.47
C VAL A 350 -12.13 4.40 17.26
N ALA A 351 -12.61 3.57 18.18
CA ALA A 351 -11.78 2.64 18.95
C ALA A 351 -11.15 1.55 18.07
N ILE A 352 -11.89 1.00 17.11
CA ILE A 352 -11.38 -0.03 16.19
C ILE A 352 -10.33 0.58 15.25
N VAL A 353 -10.63 1.70 14.62
CA VAL A 353 -9.71 2.38 13.69
C VAL A 353 -8.49 2.90 14.43
N GLY A 354 -8.68 3.58 15.56
CA GLY A 354 -7.61 4.11 16.40
C GLY A 354 -6.76 3.01 17.03
N GLY A 355 -7.38 1.94 17.51
CA GLY A 355 -6.69 0.75 17.99
C GLY A 355 -5.83 0.11 16.90
N GLY A 356 -6.37 -0.06 15.70
CA GLY A 356 -5.63 -0.56 14.54
C GLY A 356 -4.42 0.32 14.20
N LEU A 357 -4.61 1.63 14.14
CA LEU A 357 -3.54 2.61 13.88
C LEU A 357 -2.45 2.58 14.97
N VAL A 358 -2.84 2.62 16.24
CA VAL A 358 -1.88 2.66 17.35
C VAL A 358 -1.14 1.33 17.46
N VAL A 359 -1.84 0.20 17.44
CA VAL A 359 -1.20 -1.12 17.60
C VAL A 359 -0.28 -1.41 16.43
N LEU A 360 -0.78 -1.35 15.19
CA LEU A 360 0.03 -1.71 14.02
C LEU A 360 0.99 -0.62 13.59
N GLY A 361 0.55 0.63 13.61
CA GLY A 361 1.32 1.76 13.09
C GLY A 361 2.40 2.23 14.06
N LEU A 362 2.17 2.18 15.37
CA LEU A 362 3.06 2.85 16.34
C LEU A 362 3.64 1.89 17.40
N LEU A 363 2.80 1.07 18.03
CA LEU A 363 3.19 0.23 19.16
C LEU A 363 4.15 -0.88 18.74
N ILE A 364 3.81 -1.67 17.72
CA ILE A 364 4.69 -2.76 17.24
C ILE A 364 6.08 -2.24 16.81
N PRO A 365 6.21 -1.20 15.95
CA PRO A 365 7.54 -0.73 15.57
C PRO A 365 8.29 -0.12 16.76
N TYR A 366 7.59 0.55 17.68
CA TYR A 366 8.19 1.03 18.93
C TYR A 366 8.74 -0.13 19.78
N LEU A 367 7.99 -1.22 19.93
CA LEU A 367 8.44 -2.41 20.66
C LEU A 367 9.66 -3.05 20.00
N PHE A 368 9.70 -3.15 18.67
CA PHE A 368 10.90 -3.63 17.97
C PHE A 368 12.11 -2.72 18.21
N LEU A 369 11.93 -1.40 18.15
CA LEU A 369 13.01 -0.44 18.43
C LEU A 369 13.50 -0.51 19.89
N ARG A 370 12.61 -0.79 20.84
CA ARG A 370 12.94 -0.89 22.26
C ARG A 370 13.59 -2.22 22.63
N LEU A 371 13.17 -3.31 21.98
CA LEU A 371 13.63 -4.67 22.29
C LEU A 371 14.79 -5.13 21.40
N ARG A 372 15.24 -4.30 20.45
CA ARG A 372 16.34 -4.63 19.54
C ARG A 372 17.64 -4.94 20.28
N LYS A 373 18.37 -5.94 19.78
CA LYS A 373 19.71 -6.30 20.26
C LYS A 373 20.75 -6.04 19.18
N PRO A 374 21.98 -5.59 19.52
CA PRO A 374 23.05 -5.38 18.55
C PRO A 374 23.36 -6.65 17.72
N GLU A 375 23.26 -7.82 18.35
CA GLU A 375 23.48 -9.14 17.75
C GLU A 375 22.49 -9.49 16.63
N TRP A 376 21.38 -8.76 16.49
CA TRP A 376 20.38 -9.02 15.46
C TRP A 376 20.80 -8.52 14.08
N ARG A 377 21.89 -7.74 13.98
CA ARG A 377 22.49 -7.37 12.70
C ARG A 377 23.06 -8.59 11.99
N SER A 378 23.11 -8.58 10.65
CA SER A 378 23.79 -9.63 9.89
C SER A 378 25.29 -9.65 10.22
N PRO A 379 25.98 -10.80 10.09
CA PRO A 379 27.42 -10.89 10.31
C PRO A 379 28.20 -9.86 9.46
N GLU A 380 27.76 -9.62 8.22
CA GLU A 380 28.32 -8.61 7.31
C GLU A 380 28.18 -7.20 7.91
N ALA A 381 26.99 -6.83 8.38
CA ALA A 381 26.73 -5.52 8.98
C ALA A 381 27.46 -5.34 10.33
N GLN A 382 27.66 -6.43 11.08
CA GLN A 382 28.46 -6.43 12.29
C GLN A 382 29.95 -6.21 11.98
N ALA A 383 30.46 -6.85 10.93
CA ALA A 383 31.85 -6.67 10.48
C ALA A 383 32.09 -5.24 9.97
N GLU A 384 31.15 -4.67 9.20
CA GLU A 384 31.22 -3.27 8.74
C GLU A 384 31.23 -2.28 9.92
N LEU A 385 30.36 -2.49 10.92
CA LEU A 385 30.35 -1.65 12.12
C LEU A 385 31.67 -1.75 12.89
N ALA A 386 32.18 -2.97 13.09
CA ALA A 386 33.43 -3.19 13.81
C ALA A 386 34.62 -2.54 13.08
N ALA A 387 34.62 -2.54 11.74
CA ALA A 387 35.62 -1.85 10.95
C ALA A 387 35.54 -0.32 11.11
N GLN A 388 34.33 0.26 11.09
CA GLN A 388 34.12 1.69 11.31
C GLN A 388 34.56 2.12 12.72
N GLU A 389 34.19 1.36 13.75
CA GLU A 389 34.61 1.63 15.14
C GLU A 389 36.14 1.52 15.32
N ALA A 390 36.80 0.62 14.57
CA ALA A 390 38.25 0.50 14.59
C ALA A 390 38.94 1.69 13.91
N GLU A 391 38.37 2.21 12.82
CA GLU A 391 38.88 3.40 12.10
C GLU A 391 38.73 4.68 12.94
N GLU A 392 37.59 4.86 13.63
CA GLU A 392 37.37 5.97 14.56
C GLU A 392 38.35 5.92 15.75
N ARG A 393 38.60 4.73 16.31
CA ARG A 393 39.60 4.57 17.39
C ARG A 393 41.04 4.81 16.92
N GLY A 394 41.36 4.43 15.68
CA GLY A 394 42.68 4.67 15.08
C GLY A 394 42.95 6.15 14.79
N THR A 395 41.92 6.92 14.50
CA THR A 395 42.02 8.37 14.26
C THR A 395 42.07 9.19 15.57
N GLU A 396 41.40 8.76 16.63
CA GLU A 396 41.54 9.37 17.97
C GLU A 396 42.89 9.05 18.63
N GLY A 397 43.42 7.83 18.44
CA GLY A 397 44.72 7.42 18.99
C GLY A 397 45.95 8.02 18.30
N GLY A 398 45.80 8.60 17.10
CA GLY A 398 46.88 9.28 16.36
C GLY A 398 46.92 10.80 16.56
N ALA A 399 45.95 11.36 17.29
CA ALA A 399 45.83 12.79 17.58
C ALA A 399 46.27 13.16 19.02
N ALA A 400 46.73 12.18 19.79
CA ALA A 400 47.37 12.36 21.11
C ALA A 400 48.88 12.08 20.99
#